data_AF-A0A151JEF5-F1
#
_entry.id   AF-A0A151JEF5-F1
#
_cell.length_a   1.000
_cell.length_b   1.000
_cell.length_c   1.000
_cell.angle_alpha   90.00
_cell.angle_beta   90.00
_cell.angle_gamma   90.00
#
_symmetry.space_group_name_H-M   'P 1'
#
loop_
_entity.id
_entity.type
_entity.pdbx_description
1 polymer ?
#
loop_
_entity_poly.entity_id
_entity_poly.type
_entity_poly.pdbx_seq_one_letter_code
_entity_poly.pdbx_strand_id
1 'polypeptide(L)'
;MTDLSRRRFFTRHTANQEAVALPWLANQQRFSDECTRCGKCVSACETDIIVKGDGGFPRVDFTQGECTFCYQCAAVCPEALFVSQENPPWSAKASIDEACLTKRNIECRSCAEACEPQAIRFSLQIGKVAQAQLNLDECNGCGACVSICPASSIHVSTTN
;
A
#
# COMPACT_ATOMS: atom_id res chain seq x y z
N MET A 1 1.94 -33.00 -33.71
CA MET A 1 2.81 -32.45 -32.65
C MET A 1 2.69 -30.94 -32.68
N THR A 2 1.77 -30.40 -31.89
CA THR A 2 1.51 -28.97 -31.81
C THR A 2 2.41 -28.35 -30.75
N ASP A 3 3.20 -27.38 -31.19
CA ASP A 3 4.21 -26.66 -30.40
C ASP A 3 3.56 -25.88 -29.25
N LEU A 4 3.81 -26.34 -28.02
CA LEU A 4 3.30 -25.78 -26.77
C LEU A 4 4.06 -24.52 -26.32
N SER A 5 5.08 -24.07 -27.07
CA SER A 5 5.99 -23.00 -26.64
C SER A 5 5.50 -21.58 -26.97
N ARG A 6 4.30 -21.41 -27.55
CA ARG A 6 3.76 -20.11 -27.98
C ARG A 6 2.50 -19.63 -27.25
N ARG A 7 2.06 -20.32 -26.20
CA ARG A 7 0.89 -19.92 -25.38
C ARG A 7 1.23 -19.17 -24.09
N ARG A 8 2.44 -18.61 -23.97
CA ARG A 8 2.85 -17.79 -22.80
C ARG A 8 2.63 -16.28 -22.95
N PHE A 9 1.94 -15.81 -23.98
CA PHE A 9 1.69 -14.38 -24.21
C PHE A 9 0.31 -13.87 -23.80
N PHE A 10 -0.52 -14.71 -23.19
CA PHE A 10 -1.81 -14.31 -22.59
C PHE A 10 -1.99 -14.84 -21.17
N THR A 11 -0.92 -14.95 -20.40
CA THR A 11 -1.08 -14.75 -18.96
C THR A 11 -1.36 -13.26 -18.79
N ARG A 12 -2.64 -12.93 -18.75
CA ARG A 12 -3.13 -11.81 -17.95
C ARG A 12 -2.40 -11.98 -16.62
N HIS A 13 -1.30 -11.24 -16.44
CA HIS A 13 -0.82 -10.93 -15.11
C HIS A 13 -2.09 -10.43 -14.46
N THR A 14 -2.66 -11.27 -13.60
CA THR A 14 -3.70 -10.90 -12.66
C THR A 14 -3.38 -9.48 -12.26
N ALA A 15 -4.28 -8.54 -12.52
CA ALA A 15 -4.12 -7.15 -12.13
C ALA A 15 -3.75 -7.17 -10.65
N ASN A 16 -2.45 -7.13 -10.39
CA ASN A 16 -1.88 -7.62 -9.15
C ASN A 16 -1.72 -6.39 -8.31
N GLN A 17 -2.45 -6.40 -7.19
CA GLN A 17 -2.43 -5.41 -6.13
C GLN A 17 -3.20 -4.14 -6.49
N GLU A 18 -4.36 -4.02 -5.85
CA GLU A 18 -5.18 -2.81 -5.76
C GLU A 18 -4.28 -1.60 -5.51
N ALA A 19 -3.96 -0.87 -6.59
CA ALA A 19 -3.04 0.24 -6.52
C ALA A 19 -3.65 1.30 -5.60
N VAL A 20 -3.01 1.51 -4.45
CA VAL A 20 -3.41 2.54 -3.50
C VAL A 20 -3.21 3.89 -4.16
N ALA A 21 -4.30 4.66 -4.23
CA ALA A 21 -4.27 6.02 -4.76
C ALA A 21 -3.31 6.89 -3.95
N LEU A 22 -2.87 8.01 -4.53
CA LEU A 22 -2.00 8.93 -3.79
C LEU A 22 -2.74 9.54 -2.57
N PRO A 23 -2.02 9.90 -1.51
CA PRO A 23 -2.58 10.63 -0.38
C PRO A 23 -3.23 11.97 -0.80
N TRP A 24 -4.31 12.35 -0.13
CA TRP A 24 -5.15 13.53 -0.32
C TRP A 24 -5.76 13.67 -1.72
N LEU A 25 -5.85 12.60 -2.49
CA LEU A 25 -6.45 12.67 -3.81
C LEU A 25 -7.96 12.96 -3.70
N ALA A 26 -8.41 14.06 -4.32
CA ALA A 26 -9.78 14.52 -4.19
C ALA A 26 -10.79 13.57 -4.84
N ASN A 27 -10.44 13.03 -6.02
CA ASN A 27 -11.32 12.16 -6.79
C ASN A 27 -10.52 11.31 -7.79
N GLN A 28 -10.77 10.00 -7.80
CA GLN A 28 -10.09 9.04 -8.67
C GLN A 28 -10.36 9.26 -10.17
N GLN A 29 -11.57 9.70 -10.54
CA GLN A 29 -11.93 10.01 -11.92
C GLN A 29 -11.19 11.26 -12.39
N ARG A 30 -11.25 12.35 -11.60
CA ARG A 30 -10.51 13.58 -11.92
C ARG A 30 -9.02 13.35 -12.02
N PHE A 31 -8.46 12.49 -11.17
CA PHE A 31 -7.06 12.08 -11.28
C PHE A 31 -6.74 11.44 -12.64
N SER A 32 -7.60 10.54 -13.11
CA SER A 32 -7.39 9.86 -14.39
C SER A 32 -7.49 10.82 -15.58
N ASP A 33 -8.34 11.83 -15.47
CA ASP A 33 -8.63 12.79 -16.54
C ASP A 33 -7.66 13.98 -16.57
N GLU A 34 -7.28 14.52 -15.40
CA GLU A 34 -6.51 15.77 -15.27
C GLU A 34 -5.02 15.52 -14.98
N CYS A 35 -4.60 14.33 -14.53
CA CYS A 35 -3.19 14.09 -14.25
C CYS A 35 -2.35 14.11 -15.54
N THR A 36 -1.48 15.11 -15.65
CA THR A 36 -0.55 15.29 -16.78
C THR A 36 0.62 14.32 -16.80
N ARG A 37 0.74 13.43 -15.80
CA ARG A 37 1.82 12.44 -15.66
C ARG A 37 3.22 13.08 -15.65
N CYS A 38 3.32 14.32 -15.17
CA CYS A 38 4.56 15.08 -15.13
C CYS A 38 5.64 14.47 -14.22
N GLY A 39 5.26 13.59 -13.29
CA GLY A 39 6.19 12.88 -12.41
C GLY A 39 6.74 13.71 -11.25
N LYS A 40 6.28 14.94 -11.03
CA LYS A 40 6.74 15.78 -9.91
C LYS A 40 6.50 15.14 -8.54
N CYS A 41 5.36 14.47 -8.36
CA CYS A 41 5.05 13.75 -7.12
C CYS A 41 6.01 12.58 -6.85
N VAL A 42 6.51 11.91 -7.90
CA VAL A 42 7.53 10.85 -7.79
C VAL A 42 8.83 11.44 -7.26
N SER A 43 9.31 12.53 -7.87
CA SER A 43 10.56 13.17 -7.46
C SER A 43 10.51 13.88 -6.10
N ALA A 44 9.32 14.24 -5.62
CA ALA A 44 9.13 14.92 -4.34
C ALA A 44 8.89 13.96 -3.16
N CYS A 45 8.74 12.66 -3.42
CA CYS A 45 8.51 11.68 -2.37
C CYS A 45 9.82 11.34 -1.65
N GLU A 46 9.97 11.74 -0.39
CA GLU A 46 11.20 11.52 0.39
C GLU A 46 11.50 10.05 0.69
N THR A 47 10.47 9.19 0.66
CA THR A 47 10.57 7.75 0.92
C THR A 47 10.56 6.91 -0.36
N ASP A 48 10.58 7.55 -1.53
CA ASP A 48 10.61 6.91 -2.85
C ASP A 48 9.48 5.88 -3.12
N ILE A 49 8.38 5.92 -2.36
CA ILE A 49 7.26 4.98 -2.51
C ILE A 49 6.35 5.29 -3.71
N ILE A 50 6.40 6.50 -4.26
CA ILE A 50 5.56 6.88 -5.40
C ILE A 50 6.28 6.49 -6.68
N VAL A 51 5.76 5.49 -7.38
CA VAL A 51 6.34 4.98 -8.63
C VAL A 51 5.43 5.27 -9.83
N LYS A 52 6.02 5.23 -11.03
CA LYS A 52 5.25 5.24 -12.27
C LYS A 52 4.62 3.85 -12.48
N GLY A 53 3.31 3.78 -12.41
CA GLY A 53 2.53 2.59 -12.72
C GLY A 53 2.19 2.47 -14.20
N ASP A 54 1.25 1.57 -14.50
CA ASP A 54 0.77 1.34 -15.85
C ASP A 54 0.14 2.62 -16.45
N GLY A 55 0.37 2.84 -17.74
CA GLY A 55 -0.07 4.05 -18.42
C GLY A 55 0.68 5.33 -18.00
N GLY A 56 1.70 5.22 -17.13
CA GLY A 56 2.51 6.35 -16.67
C GLY A 56 1.88 7.17 -15.55
N PHE A 57 0.77 6.71 -14.96
CA PHE A 57 0.18 7.34 -13.79
C PHE A 57 1.00 7.02 -12.53
N PRO A 58 1.17 7.99 -11.61
CA PRO A 58 1.83 7.70 -10.35
C PRO A 58 0.95 6.79 -9.49
N ARG A 59 1.57 5.82 -8.81
CA ARG A 59 0.94 4.93 -7.83
C ARG A 59 1.83 4.78 -6.60
N VAL A 60 1.25 4.38 -5.48
CA VAL A 60 2.02 4.06 -4.27
C VAL A 60 2.48 2.59 -4.31
N ASP A 61 3.71 2.35 -3.88
CA ASP A 61 4.33 1.03 -3.76
C ASP A 61 4.97 0.86 -2.37
N PHE A 62 4.23 0.23 -1.46
CA PHE A 62 4.67 0.01 -0.08
C PHE A 62 5.73 -1.09 0.08
N THR A 63 6.20 -1.70 -1.01
CA THR A 63 7.36 -2.60 -0.95
C THR A 63 8.67 -1.82 -0.78
N GLN A 64 8.69 -0.53 -1.12
CA GLN A 64 9.88 0.32 -1.03
C GLN A 64 10.00 1.08 0.29
N GLY A 65 8.90 1.27 1.01
CA GLY A 65 8.87 2.06 2.23
C GLY A 65 7.46 2.39 2.68
N GLU A 66 7.31 3.52 3.37
CA GLU A 66 6.05 3.99 3.92
C GLU A 66 5.73 5.43 3.52
N CYS A 67 4.46 5.81 3.66
CA CYS A 67 4.04 7.20 3.55
C CYS A 67 4.15 7.88 4.91
N THR A 68 5.00 8.90 5.01
CA THR A 68 5.19 9.74 6.21
C THR A 68 4.14 10.85 6.35
N PHE A 69 3.17 10.91 5.43
CA PHE A 69 2.15 11.96 5.36
C PHE A 69 2.72 13.40 5.35
N CYS A 70 3.86 13.60 4.68
CA CYS A 70 4.53 14.90 4.57
C CYS A 70 3.88 15.91 3.60
N TYR A 71 2.83 15.52 2.88
CA TYR A 71 2.08 16.34 1.91
C TYR A 71 2.86 16.85 0.67
N GLN A 72 4.15 16.52 0.53
CA GLN A 72 4.99 17.03 -0.57
C GLN A 72 4.47 16.65 -1.96
N CYS A 73 3.92 15.43 -2.12
CA CYS A 73 3.37 14.99 -3.41
C CYS A 73 2.18 15.83 -3.88
N ALA A 74 1.32 16.29 -2.97
CA ALA A 74 0.20 17.17 -3.24
C ALA A 74 0.67 18.60 -3.49
N ALA A 75 1.63 19.09 -2.68
CA ALA A 75 2.15 20.45 -2.76
C ALA A 75 2.85 20.78 -4.09
N VAL A 76 3.56 19.82 -4.69
CA VAL A 76 4.26 20.03 -5.97
C VAL A 76 3.39 19.79 -7.21
N CYS A 77 2.16 19.31 -7.03
CA CYS A 77 1.27 19.02 -8.16
C CYS A 77 0.81 20.35 -8.81
N PRO A 78 1.00 20.52 -10.13
CA PRO A 78 0.54 21.71 -10.82
C PRO A 78 -0.99 21.73 -11.01
N GLU A 79 -1.64 20.55 -10.92
CA GLU A 79 -3.07 20.38 -11.14
C GLU A 79 -3.83 20.40 -9.80
N ALA A 80 -5.08 20.87 -9.81
CA ALA A 80 -5.95 20.93 -8.64
C ALA A 80 -6.59 19.55 -8.32
N LEU A 81 -5.73 18.54 -8.11
CA LEU A 81 -6.11 17.13 -7.90
C LEU A 81 -6.21 16.74 -6.42
N PHE A 82 -5.60 17.51 -5.53
CA PHE A 82 -5.46 17.19 -4.12
C PHE A 82 -6.30 18.11 -3.23
N VAL A 83 -6.85 17.56 -2.15
CA VAL A 83 -7.50 18.32 -1.08
C VAL A 83 -6.47 18.80 -0.06
N SER A 84 -6.86 19.76 0.79
CA SER A 84 -6.03 20.27 1.90
C SER A 84 -5.56 19.16 2.83
N GLN A 85 -4.34 19.30 3.38
CA GLN A 85 -3.73 18.41 4.37
C GLN A 85 -4.57 18.22 5.64
N GLU A 86 -5.51 19.13 5.92
CA GLU A 86 -6.48 19.02 7.02
C GLU A 86 -7.47 17.85 6.84
N ASN A 87 -7.64 17.36 5.61
CA ASN A 87 -8.47 16.20 5.33
C ASN A 87 -7.68 14.90 5.55
N PRO A 88 -8.36 13.77 5.78
CA PRO A 88 -7.71 12.47 5.81
C PRO A 88 -6.94 12.19 4.50
N PRO A 89 -5.73 11.61 4.57
CA PRO A 89 -4.93 11.32 3.37
C PRO A 89 -5.62 10.31 2.46
N TRP A 90 -6.33 9.33 3.01
CA TRP A 90 -7.08 8.33 2.26
C TRP A 90 -7.93 7.49 3.23
N SER A 91 -8.74 6.59 2.69
CA SER A 91 -9.38 5.50 3.43
C SER A 91 -8.59 4.19 3.36
N ALA A 92 -7.32 4.21 2.94
CA ALA A 92 -6.52 3.00 2.82
C ALA A 92 -6.24 2.36 4.18
N LYS A 93 -6.35 1.03 4.23
CA LYS A 93 -6.13 0.22 5.43
C LYS A 93 -5.26 -0.98 5.11
N ALA A 94 -4.50 -1.43 6.09
CA ALA A 94 -3.77 -2.68 5.98
C ALA A 94 -4.72 -3.88 6.07
N SER A 95 -4.25 -5.03 5.59
CA SER A 95 -4.88 -6.34 5.71
C SER A 95 -3.79 -7.39 5.92
N ILE A 96 -4.10 -8.46 6.66
CA ILE A 96 -3.17 -9.55 6.96
C ILE A 96 -3.75 -10.86 6.44
N ASP A 97 -3.10 -11.46 5.43
CA ASP A 97 -3.57 -12.70 4.80
C ASP A 97 -3.13 -13.97 5.55
N GLU A 98 -3.44 -15.15 5.00
CA GLU A 98 -3.16 -16.47 5.60
C GLU A 98 -1.68 -16.88 5.56
N ALA A 99 -0.85 -16.22 4.73
CA ALA A 99 0.58 -16.49 4.69
C ALA A 99 1.34 -15.94 5.91
N CYS A 100 0.68 -15.13 6.75
CA CYS A 100 1.26 -14.57 7.97
C CYS A 100 1.89 -15.65 8.86
N LEU A 101 3.14 -15.41 9.27
CA LEU A 101 3.91 -16.36 10.08
C LEU A 101 3.18 -16.77 11.36
N THR A 102 2.51 -15.84 12.06
CA THR A 102 1.80 -16.18 13.30
C THR A 102 0.61 -17.09 13.06
N LYS A 103 -0.11 -16.92 11.93
CA LYS A 103 -1.18 -17.84 11.52
C LYS A 103 -0.65 -19.24 11.19
N ARG A 104 0.61 -19.32 10.74
CA ARG A 104 1.36 -20.57 10.52
C ARG A 104 2.11 -21.07 11.77
N ASN A 105 1.79 -20.51 12.94
CA ASN A 105 2.35 -20.86 14.24
C ASN A 105 3.87 -20.62 14.39
N ILE A 106 4.38 -19.59 13.71
CA ILE A 106 5.77 -19.12 13.80
C ILE A 106 5.77 -17.73 14.46
N GLU A 107 6.55 -17.55 15.53
CA GLU A 107 6.64 -16.26 16.25
C GLU A 107 7.22 -15.18 15.32
N CYS A 108 6.53 -14.06 15.21
CA CYS A 108 6.97 -12.90 14.43
C CYS A 108 6.28 -11.64 14.97
N ARG A 109 7.01 -10.53 15.11
CA ARG A 109 6.48 -9.26 15.62
C ARG A 109 6.85 -8.04 14.79
N SER A 110 7.55 -8.23 13.68
CA SER A 110 8.17 -7.16 12.90
C SER A 110 7.19 -6.08 12.43
N CYS A 111 5.95 -6.46 12.08
CA CYS A 111 4.95 -5.49 11.64
C CYS A 111 4.41 -4.60 12.77
N ALA A 112 4.36 -5.06 14.03
CA ALA A 112 3.94 -4.21 15.13
C ALA A 112 5.05 -3.24 15.55
N GLU A 113 6.32 -3.66 15.45
CA GLU A 113 7.47 -2.79 15.74
C GLU A 113 7.54 -1.59 14.77
N ALA A 114 7.18 -1.80 13.50
CA ALA A 114 7.12 -0.74 12.50
C ALA A 114 5.80 0.08 12.53
N CYS A 115 4.78 -0.38 13.25
CA CYS A 115 3.46 0.26 13.24
C CYS A 115 3.41 1.39 14.28
N GLU A 116 3.82 2.60 13.87
CA GLU A 116 3.73 3.80 14.71
C GLU A 116 2.34 4.01 15.35
N PRO A 117 1.19 3.88 14.64
CA PRO A 117 -0.12 4.05 15.26
C PRO A 117 -0.53 2.87 16.17
N GLN A 118 0.31 1.85 16.33
CA GLN A 118 0.06 0.66 17.16
C GLN A 118 -1.22 -0.11 16.80
N ALA A 119 -1.62 -0.04 15.53
CA ALA A 119 -2.80 -0.72 15.01
C ALA A 119 -2.64 -2.25 14.98
N ILE A 120 -1.41 -2.77 14.98
CA ILE A 120 -1.13 -4.22 15.00
C ILE A 120 -0.74 -4.64 16.41
N ARG A 121 -1.54 -5.53 17.02
CA ARG A 121 -1.29 -6.11 18.34
C ARG A 121 -1.18 -7.63 18.26
N PHE A 122 -0.61 -8.23 19.31
CA PHE A 122 -0.43 -9.67 19.40
C PHE A 122 -1.19 -10.23 20.61
N SER A 123 -2.13 -11.13 20.34
CA SER A 123 -2.99 -11.73 21.36
C SER A 123 -2.61 -13.19 21.57
N LEU A 124 -2.44 -13.58 22.84
CA LEU A 124 -2.11 -14.96 23.21
C LEU A 124 -3.28 -15.89 22.92
N GLN A 125 -2.99 -17.07 22.37
CA GLN A 125 -3.95 -18.14 22.12
C GLN A 125 -3.41 -19.47 22.61
N ILE A 126 -4.26 -20.30 23.20
CA ILE A 126 -3.87 -21.60 23.74
C ILE A 126 -3.32 -22.49 22.61
N GLY A 127 -2.12 -23.04 22.82
CA GLY A 127 -1.47 -23.94 21.87
C GLY A 127 -0.94 -23.25 20.60
N LYS A 128 -0.88 -21.92 20.58
CA LYS A 128 -0.32 -21.15 19.46
C LYS A 128 0.68 -20.10 19.93
N VAL A 129 1.51 -19.62 19.01
CA VAL A 129 2.23 -18.35 19.15
C VAL A 129 1.24 -17.18 19.27
N ALA A 130 1.71 -16.04 19.77
CA ALA A 130 0.87 -14.85 19.83
C ALA A 130 0.39 -14.47 18.42
N GLN A 131 -0.92 -14.27 18.25
CA GLN A 131 -1.52 -14.05 16.94
C GLN A 131 -1.61 -12.56 16.63
N ALA A 132 -1.15 -12.16 15.45
CA ALA A 132 -1.31 -10.81 14.95
C ALA A 132 -2.81 -10.46 14.80
N GLN A 133 -3.19 -9.29 15.30
CA GLN A 133 -4.51 -8.70 15.21
C GLN A 133 -4.38 -7.27 14.75
N LEU A 134 -5.12 -6.89 13.71
CA LEU A 134 -5.14 -5.55 13.16
C LEU A 134 -6.40 -4.81 13.61
N ASN A 135 -6.23 -3.65 14.22
CA ASN A 135 -7.28 -2.70 14.50
C ASN A 135 -7.40 -1.70 13.33
N LEU A 136 -8.51 -1.77 12.60
CA LEU A 136 -8.74 -0.91 11.43
C LEU A 136 -9.01 0.55 11.82
N ASP A 137 -9.48 0.81 13.03
CA ASP A 137 -9.78 2.18 13.48
C ASP A 137 -8.48 2.97 13.74
N GLU A 138 -7.46 2.31 14.28
CA GLU A 138 -6.13 2.89 14.51
C GLU A 138 -5.24 2.88 13.26
N CYS A 139 -5.52 2.01 12.29
CA CYS A 139 -4.70 1.90 11.08
C CYS A 139 -4.87 3.15 10.19
N ASN A 140 -3.81 3.90 9.93
CA ASN A 140 -3.82 5.06 9.03
C ASN A 140 -3.44 4.73 7.56
N GLY A 141 -3.12 3.47 7.27
CA GLY A 141 -2.75 3.02 5.94
C GLY A 141 -1.37 3.48 5.46
N CYS A 142 -0.44 3.87 6.35
CA CYS A 142 0.89 4.36 5.96
C CYS A 142 1.76 3.33 5.21
N GLY A 143 1.49 2.03 5.39
CA GLY A 143 2.19 0.94 4.72
C GLY A 143 3.52 0.50 5.34
N ALA A 144 3.95 1.06 6.48
CA ALA A 144 5.15 0.65 7.20
C ALA A 144 5.29 -0.86 7.41
N CYS A 145 4.16 -1.51 7.69
CA CYS A 145 4.07 -2.92 7.96
C CYS A 145 4.27 -3.82 6.71
N VAL A 146 4.18 -3.28 5.50
CA VAL A 146 4.27 -4.04 4.25
C VAL A 146 5.72 -4.41 3.95
N SER A 147 6.61 -3.41 3.86
CA SER A 147 8.03 -3.60 3.49
C SER A 147 8.79 -4.43 4.53
N ILE A 148 8.41 -4.34 5.81
CA ILE A 148 9.06 -5.10 6.89
C ILE A 148 8.54 -6.54 7.03
N CYS A 149 7.44 -6.91 6.36
CA CYS A 149 6.84 -8.23 6.52
C CYS A 149 7.67 -9.31 5.81
N PRO A 150 8.34 -10.23 6.54
CA PRO A 150 9.21 -11.24 5.93
C PRO A 150 8.44 -12.29 5.12
N ALA A 151 7.12 -12.40 5.31
CA ALA A 151 6.25 -13.32 4.59
C ALA A 151 5.45 -12.64 3.46
N SER A 152 5.63 -11.33 3.25
CA SER A 152 4.84 -10.53 2.30
C SER A 152 3.32 -10.75 2.43
N SER A 153 2.85 -10.96 3.66
CA SER A 153 1.47 -11.32 3.99
C SER A 153 0.60 -10.12 4.37
N ILE A 154 1.11 -8.92 4.19
CA ILE A 154 0.45 -7.67 4.57
C ILE A 154 0.30 -6.81 3.32
N HIS A 155 -0.92 -6.36 3.06
CA HIS A 155 -1.26 -5.53 1.92
C HIS A 155 -2.02 -4.30 2.41
N VAL A 156 -1.81 -3.16 1.77
CA VAL A 156 -2.62 -1.97 2.00
C VAL A 156 -3.47 -1.74 0.76
N SER A 157 -4.77 -1.51 0.96
CA SER A 157 -5.68 -1.13 -0.11
C SER A 157 -6.73 -0.14 0.38
N THR A 158 -7.32 0.61 -0.56
CA THR A 158 -8.39 1.56 -0.27
C THR A 158 -9.68 0.80 -0.02
N THR A 159 -10.24 0.92 1.18
CA THR A 159 -11.59 0.43 1.45
C THR A 159 -12.57 1.29 0.68
N ASN A 160 -13.22 0.70 -0.34
CA ASN A 160 -14.35 1.29 -1.06
C ASN A 160 -15.57 1.45 -0.15
#